data_AF-G0UPL1-F1
#
_entry.id   AF-G0UPL1-F1
#
_cell.length_a   1.000
_cell.length_b   1.000
_cell.length_c   1.000
_cell.angle_alpha   90.00
_cell.angle_beta   90.00
_cell.angle_gamma   90.00
#
_symmetry.space_group_name_H-M   'P 1'
#
loop_
_entity.id
_entity.type
_entity.pdbx_description
1 polymer ?
#
loop_
_entity_poly.entity_id
_entity_poly.type
_entity_poly.pdbx_seq_one_letter_code
_entity_poly.pdbx_strand_id
1 'polypeptide(L)'
;MGAEGPTHVIGVEARGYIIGAPLAVALNIPFVAARVTKRFPSSFIPEDESLGYLPMSRSIRNDSIPPRSRVIIVDDFIGTGNTMLAALRITDIVAAKVVEVLTVCDVASLQGIVKIRRSDDGIFGETPIFSLIHFNLSPQEAIEQLEFVNTHLTRSRL
;
A
#
# COMPACT_ATOMS: atom_id res chain seq x y z
N MET A 1 12.54 2.51 -19.59
CA MET A 1 11.37 1.61 -19.74
C MET A 1 10.53 2.17 -20.89
N GLY A 2 9.99 1.33 -21.78
CA GLY A 2 9.20 1.80 -22.94
C GLY A 2 7.91 2.53 -22.54
N ALA A 3 7.04 2.80 -23.52
CA ALA A 3 5.80 3.56 -23.32
C ALA A 3 4.86 3.00 -22.24
N GLU A 4 4.95 1.70 -21.93
CA GLU A 4 4.11 1.00 -20.94
C GLU A 4 4.71 0.93 -19.52
N GLY A 5 5.93 1.44 -19.31
CA GLY A 5 6.60 1.35 -18.00
C GLY A 5 5.96 2.18 -16.89
N PRO A 6 6.21 1.89 -15.61
CA PRO A 6 5.75 2.72 -14.49
C PRO A 6 6.23 4.17 -14.64
N THR A 7 5.40 5.07 -14.14
CA THR A 7 5.64 6.52 -14.14
C THR A 7 5.82 7.07 -12.73
N HIS A 8 5.35 6.38 -11.70
CA HIS A 8 5.51 6.78 -10.31
C HIS A 8 5.68 5.53 -9.43
N VAL A 9 6.33 5.71 -8.28
CA VAL A 9 6.35 4.74 -7.19
C VAL A 9 5.61 5.34 -5.99
N ILE A 10 4.61 4.63 -5.47
CA ILE A 10 3.91 4.97 -4.24
C ILE A 10 4.48 4.10 -3.13
N GLY A 11 5.14 4.70 -2.14
CA GLY A 11 5.53 3.99 -0.92
C GLY A 11 4.43 4.13 0.14
N VAL A 12 4.15 3.05 0.87
CA VAL A 12 3.21 3.07 2.01
C VAL A 12 3.93 3.40 3.32
N GLU A 13 3.34 4.26 4.14
CA GLU A 13 3.96 4.70 5.39
C GLU A 13 4.16 3.55 6.40
N ALA A 14 5.30 3.47 7.10
CA ALA A 14 6.56 4.18 6.87
C ALA A 14 7.60 3.28 6.19
N ARG A 15 7.49 1.97 6.36
CA ARG A 15 8.52 1.00 5.96
C ARG A 15 8.54 0.78 4.45
N GLY A 16 7.41 0.92 3.77
CA GLY A 16 7.36 0.98 2.31
C GLY A 16 8.24 2.07 1.71
N TYR A 17 8.58 3.14 2.45
CA TYR A 17 9.46 4.21 1.95
C TYR A 17 10.91 3.74 1.79
N ILE A 18 11.35 2.83 2.67
CA ILE A 18 12.71 2.30 2.69
C ILE A 18 13.02 1.54 1.40
N ILE A 19 12.01 0.91 0.80
CA ILE A 19 12.12 0.15 -0.45
C ILE A 19 11.69 1.02 -1.64
N GLY A 20 10.58 1.74 -1.50
CA GLY A 20 9.96 2.49 -2.59
C GLY A 20 10.77 3.70 -3.05
N ALA A 21 11.40 4.45 -2.14
CA ALA A 21 12.17 5.63 -2.52
C ALA A 21 13.44 5.27 -3.31
N PRO A 22 14.28 4.29 -2.88
CA PRO A 22 15.39 3.82 -3.70
C PRO A 22 14.94 3.21 -5.04
N LEU A 23 13.82 2.51 -5.07
CA LEU A 23 13.26 1.97 -6.33
C LEU A 23 12.92 3.10 -7.31
N ALA A 24 12.28 4.16 -6.84
CA ALA A 24 11.95 5.33 -7.66
C ALA A 24 13.21 5.99 -8.25
N VAL A 25 14.27 6.11 -7.45
CA VAL A 25 15.57 6.62 -7.88
C VAL A 25 16.19 5.71 -8.95
N ALA A 26 16.19 4.40 -8.74
CA ALA A 26 16.73 3.43 -9.70
C ALA A 26 15.98 3.42 -11.03
N LEU A 27 14.66 3.67 -11.00
CA LEU A 27 13.80 3.77 -12.18
C LEU A 27 13.78 5.17 -12.81
N ASN A 28 14.39 6.16 -12.15
CA ASN A 28 14.35 7.58 -12.52
C ASN A 28 12.92 8.11 -12.73
N ILE A 29 12.02 7.81 -11.77
CA ILE A 29 10.64 8.26 -11.76
C ILE A 29 10.28 8.86 -10.39
N PRO A 30 9.24 9.72 -10.30
CA PRO A 30 8.82 10.29 -9.03
C PRO A 30 8.43 9.27 -7.97
N PHE A 31 8.76 9.60 -6.72
CA PHE A 31 8.28 8.91 -5.52
C PHE A 31 7.14 9.69 -4.87
N VAL A 32 6.07 9.00 -4.49
CA VAL A 32 4.91 9.54 -3.79
C VAL A 32 4.74 8.81 -2.46
N ALA A 33 4.71 9.58 -1.36
CA ALA A 33 4.50 9.02 -0.04
C ALA A 33 3.00 8.93 0.27
N ALA A 34 2.46 7.71 0.37
CA ALA A 34 1.14 7.49 0.96
C ALA A 34 1.28 7.50 2.48
N ARG A 35 0.62 8.44 3.15
CA ARG A 35 0.79 8.75 4.58
C ARG A 35 -0.43 8.40 5.38
N VAL A 36 -0.24 7.93 6.61
CA VAL A 36 -1.32 7.83 7.61
C VAL A 36 -1.64 9.23 8.11
N THR A 37 -2.88 9.66 7.90
CA THR A 37 -3.36 10.99 8.25
C THR A 37 -4.51 10.88 9.25
N LYS A 38 -4.41 11.65 10.35
CA LYS A 38 -5.46 11.80 11.37
C LYS A 38 -6.33 13.05 11.18
N ARG A 39 -5.88 13.97 10.31
CA ARG A 39 -6.57 15.22 9.96
C ARG A 39 -6.11 15.67 8.58
N PHE A 40 -7.03 15.78 7.62
CA PHE A 40 -6.70 16.15 6.25
C PHE A 40 -6.56 17.67 6.12
N PRO A 41 -5.37 18.19 5.75
CA PRO A 41 -5.32 19.49 5.08
C PRO A 41 -6.09 19.37 3.76
N SER A 42 -6.68 20.46 3.27
CA SER A 42 -7.43 20.48 1.99
C SER A 42 -6.61 20.03 0.77
N SER A 43 -5.29 19.90 0.91
CA SER A 43 -4.35 19.46 -0.11
C SER A 43 -4.09 17.94 -0.13
N PHE A 44 -4.89 17.11 0.53
CA PHE A 44 -4.69 15.65 0.59
C PHE A 44 -5.95 14.88 0.19
N ILE A 45 -5.76 13.75 -0.51
CA ILE A 45 -6.83 12.88 -1.00
C ILE A 45 -6.89 11.62 -0.11
N PRO A 46 -7.99 11.37 0.63
CA PRO A 46 -8.17 10.17 1.46
C PRO A 46 -8.60 8.94 0.65
N GLU A 47 -8.47 7.74 1.24
CA GLU A 47 -9.03 6.49 0.68
C GLU A 47 -10.57 6.38 0.73
N ASP A 48 -11.24 7.21 1.55
CA ASP A 48 -12.70 7.31 1.68
C ASP A 48 -13.08 8.79 1.89
N GLU A 49 -13.75 9.38 0.92
CA GLU A 49 -14.17 10.79 0.92
C GLU A 49 -15.39 11.07 1.82
N SER A 50 -16.16 10.05 2.20
CA SER A 50 -17.43 10.20 2.92
C SER A 50 -17.27 10.49 4.42
N LEU A 51 -16.07 10.27 4.97
CA LEU A 51 -15.79 10.39 6.39
C LEU A 51 -14.87 11.59 6.65
N GLY A 52 -15.48 12.74 6.96
CA GLY A 52 -14.79 13.98 7.33
C GLY A 52 -13.85 13.88 8.56
N TYR A 53 -13.81 12.73 9.23
CA TYR A 53 -12.88 12.36 10.30
C TYR A 53 -12.73 10.82 10.32
N LEU A 54 -11.54 10.30 10.01
CA LEU A 54 -11.23 8.87 10.13
C LEU A 54 -10.23 8.65 11.27
N PRO A 55 -10.39 7.59 12.10
CA PRO A 55 -9.48 7.32 13.21
C PRO A 55 -8.03 7.06 12.75
N MET A 56 -7.85 6.47 11.56
CA MET A 56 -6.64 6.53 10.75
C MET A 56 -7.00 6.24 9.29
N SER A 57 -6.62 7.11 8.37
CA SER A 57 -6.82 6.93 6.93
C SER A 57 -5.52 7.17 6.20
N ARG A 58 -5.31 6.56 5.04
CA ARG A 58 -4.17 6.91 4.20
C ARG A 58 -4.54 7.95 3.16
N SER A 59 -3.56 8.80 2.87
CA SER A 59 -3.69 9.85 1.89
C SER A 59 -2.39 10.15 1.17
N ILE A 60 -2.53 10.71 -0.03
CA ILE A 60 -1.44 11.33 -0.78
C ILE A 60 -1.73 12.81 -0.96
N ARG A 61 -0.71 13.61 -1.30
CA ARG A 61 -0.91 15.02 -1.65
C ARG A 61 -1.73 15.12 -2.94
N ASN A 62 -2.78 15.92 -2.92
CA ASN A 62 -3.56 16.28 -4.10
C ASN A 62 -2.64 17.01 -5.08
N ASP A 63 -2.46 16.46 -6.30
CA ASP A 63 -1.47 16.81 -7.35
C ASP A 63 -0.27 15.86 -7.51
N SER A 64 0.00 14.99 -6.53
CA SER A 64 1.21 14.14 -6.57
C SER A 64 1.16 13.05 -7.63
N ILE A 65 -0.04 12.71 -8.11
CA ILE A 65 -0.28 11.71 -9.15
C ILE A 65 -1.25 12.29 -10.16
N PRO A 66 -0.80 12.63 -11.38
CA PRO A 66 -1.70 13.01 -12.46
C PRO A 66 -2.61 11.83 -12.88
N PRO A 67 -3.84 12.10 -13.36
CA PRO A 67 -4.68 11.06 -13.95
C PRO A 67 -3.97 10.29 -15.05
N ARG A 68 -4.30 8.99 -15.18
CA ARG A 68 -3.71 8.04 -16.13
C ARG A 68 -2.24 7.71 -15.88
N SER A 69 -1.67 8.16 -14.76
CA SER A 69 -0.36 7.71 -14.30
C SER A 69 -0.35 6.20 -14.10
N ARG A 70 0.80 5.58 -14.40
CA ARG A 70 1.06 4.15 -14.16
C ARG A 70 1.91 4.01 -12.92
N VAL A 71 1.44 3.32 -11.89
CA VAL A 71 2.07 3.36 -10.57
C VAL A 71 2.47 1.98 -10.08
N ILE A 72 3.61 1.90 -9.40
CA ILE A 72 3.98 0.75 -8.57
C ILE A 72 3.67 1.12 -7.13
N ILE A 73 2.99 0.25 -6.39
CA ILE A 73 2.76 0.44 -4.94
C ILE A 73 3.73 -0.45 -4.18
N VAL A 74 4.42 0.09 -3.18
CA VAL A 74 5.46 -0.60 -2.42
C VAL A 74 5.16 -0.56 -0.93
N ASP A 75 5.22 -1.72 -0.29
CA ASP A 75 5.23 -1.86 1.16
C ASP A 75 6.25 -2.91 1.61
N ASP A 76 6.52 -3.01 2.91
CA ASP A 76 7.43 -4.03 3.42
C ASP A 76 6.76 -5.41 3.56
N PHE A 77 5.50 -5.46 4.01
CA PHE A 77 4.78 -6.73 4.11
C PHE A 77 3.27 -6.63 3.84
N ILE A 78 2.67 -7.72 3.35
CA ILE A 78 1.22 -7.90 3.26
C ILE A 78 0.76 -8.92 4.31
N GLY A 79 0.05 -8.43 5.35
CA GLY A 79 -0.64 -9.26 6.34
C GLY A 79 -2.11 -9.48 5.99
N THR A 80 -3.01 -8.74 6.65
CA THR A 80 -4.47 -8.81 6.40
C THR A 80 -4.93 -8.15 5.10
N GLY A 81 -4.03 -7.41 4.42
CA GLY A 81 -4.32 -6.71 3.17
C GLY A 81 -5.04 -5.36 3.32
N ASN A 82 -5.49 -4.97 4.52
CA ASN A 82 -6.17 -3.67 4.74
C ASN A 82 -5.30 -2.49 4.30
N THR A 83 -4.02 -2.54 4.67
CA THR A 83 -3.05 -1.55 4.25
C THR A 83 -2.98 -1.55 2.72
N MET A 84 -2.51 -2.60 2.07
CA MET A 84 -2.40 -2.55 0.61
C MET A 84 -3.70 -2.16 -0.13
N LEU A 85 -4.87 -2.66 0.29
CA LEU A 85 -6.16 -2.35 -0.32
C LEU A 85 -6.49 -0.85 -0.33
N ALA A 86 -6.25 -0.15 0.76
CA ALA A 86 -6.57 1.27 0.75
C ALA A 86 -5.53 2.13 0.03
N ALA A 87 -4.28 1.66 -0.13
CA ALA A 87 -3.34 2.30 -1.06
C ALA A 87 -3.84 2.14 -2.50
N LEU A 88 -4.36 0.96 -2.86
CA LEU A 88 -4.99 0.71 -4.16
C LEU A 88 -6.20 1.63 -4.38
N ARG A 89 -7.07 1.81 -3.39
CA ARG A 89 -8.23 2.72 -3.50
C ARG A 89 -7.85 4.17 -3.78
N ILE A 90 -6.79 4.68 -3.16
CA ILE A 90 -6.29 6.03 -3.46
C ILE A 90 -5.91 6.16 -4.94
N THR A 91 -5.33 5.11 -5.54
CA THR A 91 -4.96 5.14 -6.96
C THR A 91 -6.17 5.20 -7.89
N ASP A 92 -7.29 4.57 -7.50
CA ASP A 92 -8.55 4.63 -8.24
C ASP A 92 -9.16 6.05 -8.16
N ILE A 93 -9.16 6.67 -6.98
CA ILE A 93 -9.65 8.04 -6.77
C ILE A 93 -8.90 9.05 -7.66
N VAL A 94 -7.57 8.91 -7.79
CA VAL A 94 -6.76 9.79 -8.66
C VAL A 94 -6.71 9.33 -10.12
N ALA A 95 -7.52 8.34 -10.49
CA ALA A 95 -7.61 7.76 -11.83
C ALA A 95 -6.26 7.28 -12.37
N ALA A 96 -5.41 6.70 -11.51
CA ALA A 96 -4.14 6.08 -11.87
C ALA A 96 -4.30 4.57 -12.08
N LYS A 97 -3.48 4.00 -12.97
CA LYS A 97 -3.41 2.56 -13.22
C LYS A 97 -2.31 1.94 -12.38
N VAL A 98 -2.65 0.95 -11.57
CA VAL A 98 -1.66 0.14 -10.86
C VAL A 98 -1.02 -0.83 -11.84
N VAL A 99 0.29 -0.73 -12.01
CA VAL A 99 1.08 -1.66 -12.84
C VAL A 99 1.37 -2.91 -12.03
N GLU A 100 1.79 -2.73 -10.78
CA GLU A 100 2.20 -3.81 -9.89
C GLU A 100 2.17 -3.33 -8.44
N VAL A 101 1.89 -4.26 -7.53
CA VAL A 101 2.16 -4.15 -6.10
C VAL A 101 3.43 -4.94 -5.81
N LEU A 102 4.39 -4.31 -5.14
CA LEU A 102 5.63 -4.93 -4.69
C LEU A 102 5.69 -4.94 -3.17
N THR A 103 5.94 -6.11 -2.59
CA THR A 103 6.16 -6.29 -1.16
C THR A 103 7.40 -7.13 -0.91
N VAL A 104 8.11 -6.89 0.19
CA VAL A 104 9.24 -7.76 0.56
C VAL A 104 8.72 -9.10 1.01
N CYS A 105 7.64 -9.13 1.79
CA CYS A 105 7.03 -10.39 2.17
C CYS A 105 5.51 -10.39 2.22
N ASP A 106 4.92 -11.58 2.19
CA ASP A 106 3.52 -11.79 2.56
C ASP A 106 3.38 -12.97 3.53
N VAL A 107 2.31 -12.91 4.33
CA VAL A 107 1.94 -13.98 5.25
C VAL A 107 0.65 -14.60 4.74
N ALA A 108 0.77 -15.68 3.95
CA ALA A 108 -0.34 -16.27 3.21
C ALA A 108 -1.52 -16.67 4.11
N SER A 109 -1.24 -17.12 5.34
CA SER A 109 -2.25 -17.51 6.32
C SER A 109 -3.16 -16.37 6.80
N LEU A 110 -2.74 -15.10 6.63
CA LEU A 110 -3.54 -13.92 6.93
C LEU A 110 -4.43 -13.47 5.75
N GLN A 111 -4.36 -14.17 4.62
CA GLN A 111 -5.26 -14.01 3.47
C GLN A 111 -5.33 -12.59 2.87
N GLY A 112 -4.32 -11.73 3.09
CA GLY A 112 -4.35 -10.36 2.59
C GLY A 112 -4.43 -10.25 1.07
N ILE A 113 -3.66 -11.09 0.35
CA ILE A 113 -3.74 -11.16 -1.12
C ILE A 113 -5.13 -11.62 -1.56
N VAL A 114 -5.70 -12.64 -0.91
CA VAL A 114 -7.06 -13.13 -1.22
C VAL A 114 -8.08 -12.02 -1.03
N LYS A 115 -7.95 -11.22 0.03
CA LYS A 115 -8.82 -10.06 0.28
C LYS A 115 -8.72 -9.03 -0.84
N ILE A 116 -7.50 -8.69 -1.29
CA ILE A 116 -7.31 -7.75 -2.41
C ILE A 116 -7.96 -8.28 -3.69
N ARG A 117 -7.79 -9.57 -3.99
CA ARG A 117 -8.38 -10.21 -5.18
C ARG A 117 -9.91 -10.24 -5.15
N ARG A 118 -10.50 -10.27 -3.95
CA ARG A 118 -11.95 -10.35 -3.71
C ARG A 118 -12.56 -9.03 -3.25
N SER A 119 -11.91 -7.88 -3.50
CA SER A 119 -12.51 -6.60 -3.15
C SER A 119 -13.88 -6.45 -3.82
N ASP A 120 -14.86 -5.87 -3.11
CA ASP A 120 -16.28 -5.87 -3.51
C ASP A 120 -16.56 -5.25 -4.89
N ASP A 121 -15.64 -4.40 -5.36
CA ASP A 121 -15.67 -3.71 -6.64
C ASP A 121 -14.97 -4.49 -7.77
N GLY A 122 -14.20 -5.54 -7.46
CA GLY A 122 -13.44 -6.35 -8.41
C GLY A 122 -12.31 -5.63 -9.15
N ILE A 123 -12.14 -4.31 -8.93
CA ILE A 123 -11.25 -3.44 -9.70
C ILE A 123 -9.79 -3.89 -9.58
N PHE A 124 -9.41 -4.42 -8.42
CA PHE A 124 -8.04 -4.86 -8.14
C PHE A 124 -7.84 -6.38 -8.29
N GLY A 125 -8.85 -7.10 -8.79
CA GLY A 125 -8.85 -8.56 -8.93
C GLY A 125 -7.68 -9.08 -9.76
N GLU A 126 -7.25 -8.32 -10.77
CA GLU A 126 -6.18 -8.70 -11.70
C GLU A 126 -4.85 -7.96 -11.45
N THR A 127 -4.76 -7.14 -10.40
CA THR A 127 -3.53 -6.37 -10.09
C THR A 127 -2.34 -7.31 -9.88
N PRO A 128 -1.22 -7.19 -10.63
CA PRO A 128 -0.03 -7.99 -10.36
C PRO A 128 0.49 -7.72 -8.95
N ILE A 129 0.76 -8.78 -8.18
CA ILE A 129 1.33 -8.69 -6.83
C ILE A 129 2.59 -9.54 -6.80
N PHE A 130 3.73 -8.89 -6.59
CA PHE A 130 5.03 -9.52 -6.44
C PHE A 130 5.46 -9.45 -4.97
N SER A 131 5.71 -10.61 -4.37
CA SER A 131 6.34 -10.74 -3.06
C SER A 131 7.71 -11.39 -3.21
N LEU A 132 8.73 -10.86 -2.55
CA LEU A 132 10.05 -11.49 -2.56
C LEU A 132 10.09 -12.77 -1.69
N ILE A 133 9.37 -12.77 -0.57
CA ILE A 133 9.34 -13.86 0.42
C ILE A 133 7.90 -14.21 0.77
N HIS A 134 7.56 -15.50 0.73
CA HIS A 134 6.26 -16.02 1.17
C HIS A 134 6.41 -16.75 2.51
N PHE A 135 5.87 -16.20 3.59
CA PHE A 135 5.87 -16.86 4.90
C PHE A 135 4.75 -17.89 4.99
N ASN A 136 5.12 -19.13 5.29
CA ASN A 136 4.20 -20.23 5.55
C ASN A 136 4.08 -20.47 7.06
N LEU A 137 3.47 -19.51 7.76
CA LEU A 137 3.17 -19.60 9.18
C LEU A 137 1.72 -20.04 9.36
N SER A 138 1.41 -20.80 10.41
CA SER A 138 0.02 -20.94 10.85
C SER A 138 -0.58 -19.58 11.26
N PRO A 139 -1.91 -19.40 11.22
CA PRO A 139 -2.54 -18.16 11.67
C PRO A 139 -2.18 -17.79 13.11
N GLN A 140 -2.06 -18.77 14.01
CA GLN A 140 -1.69 -18.53 15.40
C GLN A 140 -0.25 -18.00 15.51
N GLU A 141 0.71 -18.65 14.86
CA GLU A 141 2.12 -18.20 14.86
C GLU A 141 2.26 -16.79 14.28
N ALA A 142 1.53 -16.47 13.22
CA ALA A 142 1.52 -15.15 12.62
C ALA A 142 0.99 -14.08 13.60
N ILE A 143 -0.09 -14.37 14.31
CA ILE A 143 -0.67 -13.47 15.31
C ILE A 143 0.28 -13.29 16.49
N GLU A 144 0.83 -14.37 17.04
CA GLU A 144 1.77 -14.34 18.16
C GLU A 144 3.01 -13.51 17.83
N GLN A 145 3.57 -13.68 16.64
CA GLN A 145 4.72 -12.87 16.19
C GLN A 145 4.35 -11.40 16.01
N LEU A 146 3.18 -11.10 15.42
CA LEU A 146 2.71 -9.72 15.29
C LEU A 146 2.49 -9.05 16.65
N GLU A 147 1.89 -9.76 17.61
CA GLU A 147 1.70 -9.28 18.98
C GLU A 147 3.03 -9.07 19.70
N PHE A 148 3.99 -9.98 19.52
CA PHE A 148 5.33 -9.86 20.07
C PHE A 148 6.03 -8.60 19.53
N VAL A 149 6.03 -8.40 18.21
CA VAL A 149 6.62 -7.23 17.55
C VAL A 149 5.95 -5.94 18.02
N ASN A 150 4.61 -5.91 18.08
CA ASN A 150 3.88 -4.71 18.49
C ASN A 150 4.14 -4.34 19.95
N THR A 151 4.21 -5.34 20.82
CA THR A 151 4.43 -5.15 22.26
C THR A 151 5.87 -4.72 22.57
N HIS A 152 6.85 -5.35 21.92
CA HIS A 152 8.27 -5.23 22.34
C HIS A 152 9.11 -4.34 21.41
N LEU A 153 8.76 -4.21 20.13
CA LEU A 153 9.57 -3.50 19.14
C LEU A 153 8.97 -2.16 18.72
N THR A 154 7.68 -2.10 18.39
CA THR A 154 7.11 -0.89 17.76
C THR A 154 6.32 0.01 18.72
N ARG A 155 5.88 -0.47 19.90
CA ARG A 155 5.04 0.24 20.89
C ARG A 155 3.78 0.91 20.28
N SER A 156 3.40 0.55 19.05
CA SER A 156 2.21 1.07 18.39
C SER A 156 1.03 0.20 18.86
N ARG A 157 0.17 0.77 19.70
CA ARG A 157 -1.10 0.15 20.06
C ARG A 157 -2.03 0.30 18.86
N LEU A 158 -2.34 -0.81 18.18
CA LEU A 158 -3.43 -0.90 17.22
C LEU A 158 -4.76 -0.53 17.87
#